data_AF-A0A939YGL2-F1
#
_entry.id   AF-A0A939YGL2-F1
#
_cell.length_a   1.000
_cell.length_b   1.000
_cell.length_c   1.000
_cell.angle_alpha   90.00
_cell.angle_beta   90.00
_cell.angle_gamma   90.00
#
_symmetry.space_group_name_H-M   'P 1'
#
loop_
_entity.id
_entity.type
_entity.pdbx_description
1 polymer ?
#
loop_
_entity_poly.entity_id
_entity_poly.type
_entity_poly.pdbx_seq_one_letter_code
_entity_poly.pdbx_strand_id
1 'polypeptide(L)'
;MAKERLDIKNELQQFRFDMNFLQKIDCTKEENNTYQRMLKNGESLPNGVYQYKDPTTEEYIQSFYTVWDPELTDAEKQEYIKYKELLHIKTIKNCVVFFTVLTIISLVATVVILLLR
;
A
#
# COMPACT_ATOMS: atom_id res chain seq x y z
N MET A 1 -4.90 -8.19 -30.81
CA MET A 1 -4.47 -8.06 -29.39
C MET A 1 -5.45 -8.89 -28.57
N ALA A 2 -5.01 -9.99 -27.97
CA ALA A 2 -5.87 -10.79 -27.10
C ALA A 2 -6.22 -9.95 -25.87
N LYS A 3 -7.51 -9.85 -25.56
CA LYS A 3 -8.00 -9.15 -24.37
C LYS A 3 -7.67 -10.05 -23.18
N GLU A 4 -6.53 -9.80 -22.56
CA GLU A 4 -6.09 -10.50 -21.34
C GLU A 4 -7.21 -10.35 -20.31
N ARG A 5 -7.71 -11.48 -19.79
CA ARG A 5 -8.80 -11.45 -18.82
C ARG A 5 -8.21 -11.00 -17.48
N LEU A 6 -8.74 -9.90 -16.95
CA LEU A 6 -8.41 -9.40 -15.63
C LEU A 6 -8.74 -10.47 -14.57
N ASP A 7 -7.77 -10.86 -13.75
CA ASP A 7 -8.02 -11.75 -12.61
C ASP A 7 -8.42 -10.94 -11.37
N ILE A 8 -9.72 -10.71 -11.26
CA ILE A 8 -10.34 -9.94 -10.18
C ILE A 8 -9.99 -10.52 -8.79
N LYS A 9 -9.72 -11.83 -8.67
CA LYS A 9 -9.36 -12.43 -7.37
C LYS A 9 -7.99 -11.95 -6.89
N ASN A 10 -7.02 -11.87 -7.80
CA ASN A 10 -5.68 -11.38 -7.48
C ASN A 10 -5.71 -9.89 -7.13
N GLU A 11 -6.49 -9.09 -7.88
CA GLU A 11 -6.67 -7.66 -7.56
C GLU A 11 -7.30 -7.46 -6.18
N LEU A 12 -8.36 -8.21 -5.86
CA LEU A 12 -8.99 -8.15 -4.54
C LEU A 12 -8.02 -8.54 -3.43
N GLN A 13 -7.12 -9.50 -3.68
CA GLN A 13 -6.12 -9.90 -2.71
C GLN A 13 -5.07 -8.81 -2.50
N GLN A 14 -4.58 -8.20 -3.58
CA GLN A 14 -3.66 -7.06 -3.51
C GLN A 14 -4.29 -5.89 -2.74
N PHE A 15 -5.54 -5.56 -3.06
CA PHE A 15 -6.26 -4.50 -2.35
C PHE A 15 -6.37 -4.75 -0.84
N ARG A 16 -6.55 -6.01 -0.42
CA ARG A 16 -6.55 -6.36 1.01
C ARG A 16 -5.22 -6.05 1.69
N PHE A 17 -4.10 -6.26 1.01
CA PHE A 17 -2.78 -5.86 1.52
C PHE A 17 -2.61 -4.33 1.51
N ASP A 18 -3.00 -3.66 0.42
CA ASP A 18 -2.87 -2.20 0.29
C ASP A 18 -3.67 -1.45 1.37
N MET A 19 -4.85 -1.97 1.71
CA MET A 19 -5.72 -1.44 2.76
C MET A 19 -5.34 -1.92 4.17
N ASN A 20 -4.27 -2.71 4.32
CA ASN A 20 -3.85 -3.34 5.58
C ASN A 20 -4.91 -4.22 6.24
N PHE A 21 -5.89 -4.71 5.46
CA PHE A 21 -6.79 -5.78 5.88
C PHE A 21 -6.08 -7.12 5.97
N LEU A 22 -5.00 -7.29 5.23
CA LEU A 22 -4.01 -8.35 5.43
C LEU A 22 -2.66 -7.67 5.57
N GLN A 23 -1.82 -8.18 6.45
CA GLN A 23 -0.50 -7.60 6.68
C GLN A 23 0.58 -8.66 6.50
N LYS A 24 1.65 -8.29 5.81
CA LYS A 24 2.85 -9.12 5.74
C LYS A 24 3.66 -8.88 7.00
N ILE A 25 3.92 -9.94 7.75
CA ILE A 25 4.77 -9.90 8.93
C ILE A 25 6.06 -10.62 8.57
N ASP A 26 7.15 -9.86 8.56
CA ASP A 26 8.46 -10.40 8.23
C ASP A 26 8.90 -11.42 9.28
N CYS A 27 9.38 -12.56 8.80
CA CYS A 27 9.96 -13.57 9.67
C CYS A 27 11.28 -13.08 10.26
N THR A 28 11.58 -13.52 11.47
CA THR A 28 12.83 -13.22 12.16
C THR A 28 14.03 -13.83 11.43
N LYS A 29 15.24 -13.37 11.77
CA LYS A 29 16.48 -13.90 11.18
C LYS A 29 16.67 -15.40 11.44
N GLU A 30 16.28 -15.87 12.62
CA GLU A 30 16.38 -17.28 13.03
C GLU A 30 15.40 -18.16 12.24
N GLU A 31 14.17 -17.69 12.06
CA GLU A 31 13.15 -18.34 11.23
C GLU A 31 13.60 -18.38 9.76
N ASN A 32 14.07 -17.26 9.21
CA ASN A 32 14.58 -17.20 7.84
C ASN A 32 15.72 -18.20 7.62
N ASN A 33 16.69 -18.29 8.53
CA ASN A 33 17.77 -19.29 8.45
C ASN A 33 17.25 -20.73 8.52
N THR A 34 16.16 -20.96 9.23
CA THR A 34 15.53 -22.28 9.34
C THR A 34 14.78 -22.63 8.05
N TYR A 35 13.95 -21.73 7.54
CA TYR A 35 13.21 -21.92 6.30
C TYR A 35 14.14 -22.03 5.07
N GLN A 36 15.24 -21.29 5.05
CA GLN A 36 16.29 -21.47 4.03
C GLN A 36 16.90 -22.87 4.07
N ARG A 37 17.15 -23.43 5.27
CA ARG A 37 17.67 -24.79 5.41
C ARG A 37 16.64 -25.82 4.97
N MET A 38 15.37 -25.65 5.33
CA MET A 38 14.28 -26.50 4.85
C MET A 38 14.24 -26.56 3.32
N LEU A 39 14.24 -25.40 2.65
CA LEU A 39 14.26 -25.34 1.18
C LEU A 39 15.51 -25.99 0.57
N LYS A 40 16.69 -25.80 1.18
CA LYS A 40 17.94 -26.46 0.72
C LYS A 40 17.89 -27.98 0.88
N ASN A 41 17.20 -28.47 1.90
CA ASN A 41 17.01 -29.90 2.15
C ASN A 41 15.90 -30.52 1.28
N GLY A 42 15.21 -29.72 0.45
CA GLY A 42 14.06 -30.17 -0.34
C GLY A 42 12.77 -30.32 0.46
N GLU A 43 12.72 -29.77 1.68
CA GLU A 43 11.52 -29.73 2.51
C GLU A 43 10.60 -28.57 2.09
N SER A 44 9.30 -28.71 2.38
CA SER A 44 8.30 -27.68 2.11
C SER A 44 8.23 -26.65 3.25
N LEU A 45 7.88 -25.41 2.91
CA LEU A 45 7.67 -24.37 3.91
C LEU A 45 6.45 -24.70 4.79
N PRO A 46 6.45 -24.27 6.06
CA PRO A 46 5.26 -24.39 6.91
C PRO A 46 4.06 -23.67 6.32
N ASN A 47 2.86 -24.13 6.66
CA ASN A 47 1.61 -23.51 6.22
C ASN A 47 1.56 -22.03 6.65
N GLY A 48 1.22 -21.15 5.71
CA GLY A 48 1.13 -19.71 5.95
C GLY A 48 2.45 -18.95 5.92
N VAL A 49 3.58 -19.63 5.63
CA VAL A 49 4.88 -19.00 5.38
C VAL A 49 5.10 -18.88 3.88
N TYR A 50 5.45 -17.67 3.44
CA TYR A 50 5.67 -17.36 2.04
C TYR A 50 7.06 -16.76 1.86
N GLN A 51 7.67 -17.02 0.71
CA GLN A 51 8.96 -16.45 0.34
C GLN A 51 8.77 -15.17 -0.49
N TYR A 52 9.56 -14.14 -0.20
CA TYR A 52 9.57 -12.94 -1.03
C TYR A 52 10.20 -13.21 -2.40
N LYS A 53 9.73 -12.46 -3.39
CA LYS A 53 10.38 -12.34 -4.70
C LYS A 53 10.96 -10.95 -4.86
N ASP A 54 12.10 -10.87 -5.52
CA ASP A 54 12.67 -9.60 -5.94
C ASP A 54 11.69 -8.90 -6.91
N PRO A 55 11.35 -7.62 -6.68
CA PRO A 55 10.40 -6.91 -7.53
C PRO A 55 10.93 -6.62 -8.94
N THR A 56 12.24 -6.73 -9.16
CA THR A 56 12.92 -6.44 -10.43
C THR A 56 13.18 -7.71 -11.22
N THR A 57 13.69 -8.76 -10.57
CA THR A 57 14.09 -10.01 -11.23
C THR A 57 13.05 -11.12 -11.13
N GLU A 58 12.02 -10.95 -10.30
CA GLU A 58 11.02 -11.97 -9.94
C GLU A 58 11.60 -13.25 -9.30
N GLU A 59 12.90 -13.25 -8.97
CA GLU A 59 13.57 -14.37 -8.34
C GLU A 59 13.26 -14.44 -6.84
N TYR A 60 13.20 -15.64 -6.30
CA TYR A 60 12.99 -15.85 -4.87
C TYR A 60 14.19 -15.39 -4.06
N ILE A 61 13.96 -14.52 -3.09
CA ILE A 61 15.00 -14.03 -2.16
C ILE A 61 14.96 -14.81 -0.85
N GLN A 62 16.05 -14.75 -0.09
CA GLN A 62 16.22 -15.51 1.16
C GLN A 62 15.49 -14.90 2.38
N SER A 63 14.34 -14.27 2.14
CA SER A 63 13.50 -13.61 3.15
C SER A 63 12.08 -14.15 3.06
N PHE A 64 11.47 -14.37 4.23
CA PHE A 64 10.15 -14.97 4.36
C PHE A 64 9.22 -14.07 5.16
N TYR A 65 7.93 -14.25 4.94
CA TYR A 65 6.88 -13.55 5.67
C TYR A 65 5.71 -14.47 5.95
N THR A 66 4.94 -14.10 6.96
CA THR A 66 3.62 -14.65 7.22
C THR A 66 2.55 -13.61 6.91
N VAL A 67 1.32 -14.06 6.68
CA VAL A 67 0.19 -13.16 6.48
C VAL A 67 -0.64 -13.15 7.75
N TRP A 68 -0.74 -11.98 8.37
CA TRP A 68 -1.62 -11.75 9.50
C TRP A 68 -2.95 -11.19 9.01
N ASP A 69 -4.05 -11.84 9.43
CA ASP A 69 -5.41 -11.37 9.24
C ASP A 69 -5.97 -10.92 10.61
N PRO A 70 -6.32 -9.64 10.78
CA PRO A 70 -6.98 -9.12 11.99
C PRO A 70 -8.42 -9.63 12.18
N GLU A 71 -8.96 -10.41 11.24
CA GLU A 71 -10.32 -10.98 11.29
C GLU A 71 -11.43 -9.93 11.39
N LEU A 72 -11.21 -8.74 10.79
CA LEU A 72 -12.19 -7.66 10.82
C LEU A 72 -13.53 -8.09 10.20
N THR A 73 -14.61 -7.70 10.85
CA THR A 73 -15.97 -7.86 10.33
C THR A 73 -16.17 -6.99 9.08
N ASP A 74 -17.16 -7.32 8.25
CA ASP A 74 -17.47 -6.51 7.08
C ASP A 74 -17.90 -5.10 7.46
N ALA A 75 -18.56 -4.91 8.61
CA ALA A 75 -18.92 -3.59 9.12
C ALA A 75 -17.68 -2.75 9.44
N GLU A 76 -16.70 -3.32 10.16
CA GLU A 76 -15.45 -2.64 10.50
C GLU A 76 -14.60 -2.33 9.26
N LYS A 77 -14.57 -3.24 8.27
CA LYS A 77 -13.91 -2.99 6.98
C LYS A 77 -14.54 -1.80 6.27
N GLN A 78 -15.86 -1.72 6.22
CA GLN A 78 -16.58 -0.60 5.59
C GLN A 78 -16.36 0.72 6.34
N GLU A 79 -16.34 0.69 7.68
CA GLU A 79 -16.00 1.85 8.50
C GLU A 79 -14.57 2.35 8.22
N TYR A 80 -13.60 1.43 8.15
CA TYR A 80 -12.21 1.75 7.85
C TYR A 80 -12.04 2.37 6.45
N ILE A 81 -12.70 1.81 5.43
CA ILE A 81 -12.67 2.36 4.07
C ILE A 81 -13.21 3.79 4.07
N LYS A 82 -14.38 4.02 4.67
CA LYS A 82 -14.97 5.37 4.78
C LYS A 82 -14.05 6.34 5.51
N TYR A 83 -13.40 5.89 6.57
CA TYR A 83 -12.44 6.71 7.31
C TYR A 83 -11.26 7.14 6.43
N LYS A 84 -10.69 6.21 5.65
CA LYS A 84 -9.60 6.51 4.70
C LYS A 84 -10.05 7.48 3.60
N GLU A 85 -11.24 7.29 3.04
CA GLU A 85 -11.82 8.21 2.06
C GLU A 85 -11.94 9.64 2.63
N LEU A 86 -12.45 9.77 3.85
CA LEU A 86 -12.58 11.06 4.52
C LEU A 86 -11.22 11.74 4.76
N LEU A 87 -10.17 10.98 5.08
CA LEU A 87 -8.81 11.50 5.19
C LEU A 87 -8.30 12.06 3.85
N HIS A 88 -8.53 11.35 2.75
CA HIS A 88 -8.16 11.84 1.41
C HIS A 88 -8.93 13.10 1.06
N ILE A 89 -10.25 13.15 1.29
CA ILE A 89 -11.08 14.33 1.05
C ILE A 89 -10.60 15.52 1.88
N LYS A 90 -10.27 15.31 3.16
CA LYS A 90 -9.73 16.36 4.03
C LYS A 90 -8.39 16.88 3.51
N THR A 91 -7.53 16.00 3.01
CA THR A 91 -6.24 16.37 2.42
C THR A 91 -6.43 17.20 1.15
N ILE A 92 -7.30 16.76 0.24
CA ILE A 92 -7.66 17.50 -0.97
C ILE A 92 -8.20 18.88 -0.62
N LYS A 93 -9.12 18.96 0.35
CA LYS A 93 -9.67 20.24 0.83
C LYS A 93 -8.56 21.18 1.30
N ASN A 94 -7.60 20.68 2.09
CA ASN A 94 -6.48 21.48 2.56
C ASN A 94 -5.58 21.96 1.41
N CYS A 95 -5.30 21.10 0.42
CA CYS A 95 -4.54 21.47 -0.78
C CYS A 95 -5.27 22.56 -1.59
N VAL A 96 -6.58 22.43 -1.79
CA VAL A 96 -7.38 23.44 -2.51
C VAL A 96 -7.34 24.78 -1.78
N VAL A 97 -7.55 24.78 -0.45
CA VAL A 97 -7.46 26.01 0.34
C VAL A 97 -6.07 26.66 0.19
N PHE A 98 -5.00 25.87 0.29
CA PHE A 98 -3.63 26.36 0.10
C PHE A 98 -3.43 27.03 -1.26
N PHE A 99 -3.84 26.38 -2.35
CA PHE A 99 -3.72 26.95 -3.69
C PHE A 99 -4.56 28.21 -3.86
N THR A 100 -5.79 28.25 -3.33
CA THR A 100 -6.63 29.45 -3.41
C THR A 100 -6.01 30.65 -2.71
N VAL A 101 -5.41 30.45 -1.53
CA VAL A 101 -4.71 31.50 -0.78
C VAL A 101 -3.49 32.00 -1.56
N LEU A 102 -2.69 31.09 -2.14
CA LEU A 102 -1.57 31.47 -2.99
C LEU A 102 -1.99 32.30 -4.20
N THR A 103 -3.10 31.94 -4.86
CA THR A 103 -3.65 32.71 -5.98
C THR A 103 -4.09 34.11 -5.58
N ILE A 104 -4.71 34.26 -4.41
CA ILE A 104 -5.11 35.58 -3.91
C ILE A 104 -3.88 36.45 -3.63
N ILE A 105 -2.86 35.90 -2.98
CA ILE A 105 -1.61 36.61 -2.67
C ILE A 105 -0.91 37.03 -3.97
N SER A 106 -0.81 36.14 -4.97
CA SER A 106 -0.17 36.46 -6.24
C SER A 106 -0.93 37.54 -7.02
N LEU A 107 -2.27 37.53 -6.96
CA LEU A 107 -3.10 38.54 -7.59
C LEU A 107 -2.90 39.92 -6.94
N VAL A 108 -2.90 40.00 -5.61
CA VAL A 108 -2.63 41.23 -4.87
C VAL A 108 -1.23 41.78 -5.17
N ALA A 109 -0.21 40.91 -5.13
CA ALA A 109 1.16 41.30 -5.46
C ALA A 109 1.27 41.88 -6.88
N THR A 110 0.59 41.25 -7.84
CA THR A 110 0.56 41.71 -9.24
C THR A 110 -0.06 43.10 -9.36
N VAL A 111 -1.19 43.35 -8.68
CA VAL A 111 -1.84 44.67 -8.67
C VAL A 111 -0.94 45.73 -8.04
N VAL A 112 -0.30 45.43 -6.92
CA VAL A 112 0.62 46.38 -6.24
C VAL A 112 1.81 46.71 -7.13
N ILE A 113 2.42 45.72 -7.78
CA ILE A 113 3.53 45.94 -8.72
C ILE A 113 3.09 46.83 -9.89
N LEU A 114 1.88 46.63 -10.42
CA LEU A 114 1.34 47.43 -11.52
C LEU A 114 1.10 48.89 -11.09
N LEU A 115 0.63 49.13 -9.86
CA LEU A 115 0.39 50.49 -9.35
C LEU A 115 1.67 51.24 -8.95
N LEU A 116 2.73 50.53 -8.56
CA LEU A 116 4.03 51.12 -8.22
C LEU A 116 4.94 51.35 -9.44
N ARG A 117 4.55 50.83 -10.60
CA ARG A 117 5.26 50.99 -11.87
C ARG A 117 4.70 52.15 -12.68
#